data_AF-A0A1I4BZR1-F1
#
_entry.id   AF-A0A1I4BZR1-F1
#
_cell.length_a   1.000
_cell.length_b   1.000
_cell.length_c   1.000
_cell.angle_alpha   90.00
_cell.angle_beta   90.00
_cell.angle_gamma   90.00
#
_symmetry.space_group_name_H-M   'P 1'
#
loop_
_entity.id
_entity.type
_entity.pdbx_description
1 polymer ?
#
loop_
_entity_poly.entity_id
_entity_poly.type
_entity_poly.pdbx_seq_one_letter_code
_entity_poly.pdbx_strand_id
1 'polypeptide(L)' 'MAHTNTATRVIEPYERGFIAARMGMSEDCNPYRPGSDEHDDWLAGFADFIHDEDMDDD' A
#
# COMPACT_ATOMS: atom_id res chain seq x y z
N MET A 1 -36.05 -6.62 -0.37
CA MET A 1 -34.99 -5.84 0.29
C MET A 1 -33.67 -6.50 -0.04
N ALA A 2 -32.85 -5.88 -0.89
CA ALA A 2 -31.58 -6.46 -1.30
C ALA A 2 -30.52 -6.08 -0.25
N HIS A 3 -30.10 -7.06 0.55
CA HIS A 3 -28.91 -6.89 1.39
C HIS A 3 -27.70 -7.01 0.47
N THR A 4 -27.19 -5.88 0.00
CA THR A 4 -25.86 -5.81 -0.61
C THR A 4 -24.86 -6.25 0.45
N ASN A 5 -24.36 -7.47 0.29
CA ASN A 5 -23.30 -8.05 1.10
C ASN A 5 -22.03 -7.24 0.81
N THR A 6 -21.79 -6.18 1.57
CA THR A 6 -20.56 -5.38 1.50
C THR A 6 -19.43 -6.27 1.99
N ALA A 7 -18.86 -7.08 1.10
CA ALA A 7 -17.61 -7.76 1.35
C ALA A 7 -16.56 -6.66 1.53
N THR A 8 -16.25 -6.33 2.77
CA THR A 8 -15.12 -5.46 3.11
C THR A 8 -13.89 -6.18 2.61
N ARG A 9 -13.40 -5.82 1.42
CA ARG A 9 -12.17 -6.38 0.88
C ARG A 9 -11.07 -6.06 1.88
N VAL A 10 -10.51 -7.10 2.50
CA VAL A 10 -9.28 -6.96 3.28
C VAL A 10 -8.23 -6.55 2.26
N ILE A 11 -7.67 -5.36 2.42
CA ILE A 11 -6.60 -4.86 1.58
C ILE A 11 -5.31 -5.45 2.15
N GLU A 12 -4.59 -6.19 1.33
CA GLU A 12 -3.29 -6.78 1.71
C GLU A 12 -2.28 -5.66 2.03
N PRO A 13 -1.33 -5.89 2.95
CA PRO A 13 -0.33 -4.88 3.34
C PRO A 13 0.38 -4.26 2.14
N TYR A 14 0.77 -5.08 1.16
CA TYR A 14 1.35 -4.65 -0.10
C TYR A 14 0.49 -3.64 -0.87
N GLU A 15 -0.78 -3.97 -1.14
CA GLU A 15 -1.70 -3.09 -1.87
C GLU A 15 -1.93 -1.78 -1.11
N ARG A 16 -1.93 -1.85 0.22
CA ARG A 16 -2.06 -0.68 1.09
C ARG A 16 -0.82 0.22 1.04
N GLY A 17 0.38 -0.34 0.87
CA GLY A 17 1.63 0.40 0.67
C GLY A 17 1.65 1.13 -0.66
N PHE A 18 1.31 0.41 -1.74
CA PHE A 18 1.19 0.98 -3.08
C PHE A 18 0.20 2.14 -3.13
N ILE A 19 -0.97 1.99 -2.49
CA ILE A 19 -1.97 3.06 -2.39
C ILE A 19 -1.43 4.25 -1.58
N ALA A 20 -0.70 4.02 -0.50
CA ALA A 20 -0.14 5.10 0.32
C ALA A 20 0.87 5.93 -0.47
N ALA A 21 1.80 5.30 -1.18
CA ALA A 21 2.74 5.96 -2.08
C ALA A 21 2.01 6.75 -3.17
N ARG A 22 1.03 6.11 -3.83
CA ARG A 22 0.18 6.75 -4.85
C ARG A 22 -0.57 7.98 -4.37
N MET A 23 -0.91 8.04 -3.09
CA MET A 23 -1.61 9.17 -2.48
C MET A 23 -0.64 10.23 -1.95
N GLY A 24 0.68 10.08 -2.17
CA GLY A 24 1.72 10.98 -1.70
C GLY A 24 1.94 10.94 -0.19
N MET A 25 1.61 9.82 0.47
CA MET A 25 1.88 9.63 1.90
C MET A 25 3.35 9.31 2.15
N SER A 26 3.84 9.57 3.37
CA SER A 26 5.19 9.17 3.78
C SER A 26 5.25 7.67 4.08
N GLU A 27 6.42 7.07 3.89
CA GLU A 27 6.74 5.71 4.33
C GLU A 27 6.46 5.51 5.84
N ASP A 28 6.68 6.55 6.66
CA ASP A 28 6.40 6.56 8.11
C ASP A 28 4.92 6.34 8.45
N CYS A 29 4.02 6.43 7.47
CA CYS A 29 2.61 6.10 7.64
C CYS A 29 2.33 4.59 7.63
N ASN A 30 3.36 3.76 7.50
CA ASN A 30 3.26 2.31 7.64
C ASN A 30 2.65 1.95 9.01
N PRO A 31 1.44 1.36 9.06
CA PRO A 31 0.75 1.07 10.31
C PRO A 31 1.23 -0.23 10.96
N TYR A 32 2.07 -1.01 10.27
CA TYR A 32 2.55 -2.30 10.73
C TYR A 32 3.80 -2.14 11.58
N ARG A 33 4.07 -3.14 12.44
CA ARG A 33 5.21 -3.09 13.35
C ARG A 33 6.51 -3.30 12.55
N PRO A 34 7.54 -2.46 12.71
CA PRO A 34 8.83 -2.68 12.06
C PRO A 34 9.39 -4.09 12.29
N GLY A 35 9.78 -4.75 11.20
CA GLY A 35 10.29 -6.12 11.18
C GLY A 35 9.22 -7.22 11.26
N SER A 36 7.94 -6.90 11.03
CA SER A 36 6.92 -7.91 10.73
C SER A 36 6.77 -8.10 9.21
N ASP A 37 6.29 -9.27 8.80
CA ASP A 37 6.08 -9.59 7.39
C ASP A 37 5.14 -8.55 6.73
N GLU A 38 4.09 -8.11 7.42
CA GLU A 38 3.17 -7.09 6.89
C GLU A 38 3.82 -5.72 6.72
N HIS A 39 4.77 -5.37 7.58
CA HIS A 39 5.53 -4.13 7.46
C HIS A 39 6.38 -4.17 6.19
N ASP A 40 7.08 -5.28 5.96
CA ASP A 40 7.95 -5.46 4.81
C ASP A 40 7.14 -5.54 3.50
N ASP A 41 6.00 -6.22 3.52
CA ASP A 41 5.06 -6.27 2.38
C ASP A 41 4.52 -4.88 2.03
N TRP A 42 4.14 -4.08 3.04
CA TRP A 42 3.70 -2.70 2.83
C TRP A 42 4.81 -1.84 2.23
N LEU A 43 6.04 -1.96 2.73
CA LEU A 43 7.19 -1.24 2.18
C LEU A 43 7.48 -1.64 0.73
N ALA A 44 7.37 -2.92 0.39
CA ALA A 44 7.55 -3.39 -0.98
C ALA A 44 6.54 -2.73 -1.94
N GLY A 45 5.25 -2.70 -1.58
CA GLY A 45 4.24 -2.05 -2.40
C GLY A 45 4.42 -0.53 -2.50
N PHE A 46 4.86 0.11 -1.41
CA PHE A 46 5.18 1.55 -1.41
C PHE A 46 6.34 1.85 -2.36
N ALA A 47 7.43 1.09 -2.28
CA ALA A 47 8.61 1.27 -3.11
C ALA A 47 8.33 1.01 -4.60
N ASP A 48 7.52 0.00 -4.92
CA ASP A 48 7.16 -0.31 -6.32
C ASP A 48 6.51 0.89 -7.02
N PHE A 49 5.62 1.63 -6.34
CA PHE A 49 5.03 2.84 -6.94
C PHE A 49 6.05 3.96 -7.14
N ILE A 50 6.90 4.21 -6.14
CA ILE A 50 7.92 5.28 -6.21
C ILE A 50 8.94 4.98 -7.33
N HIS A 51 9.38 3.73 -7.44
CA HIS A 51 10.32 3.31 -8.48
C HIS A 51 9.73 3.39 -9.90
N ASP A 52 8.42 3.20 -10.05
CA ASP A 52 7.73 3.41 -11.32
C ASP A 52 7.66 4.90 -11.69
N GLU A 53 7.42 5.81 -10.74
CA GLU A 53 7.35 7.26 -11.03
C GLU A 53 8.72 7.91 -11.29
N ASP A 54 9.81 7.39 -10.72
CA ASP A 54 11.17 7.89 -10.94
C ASP A 54 11.74 7.53 -12.34
N MET A 55 11.05 6.71 -13.14
CA MET A 55 11.46 6.30 -14.50
C MET A 55 10.86 7.13 -15.64
N ASP A 56 10.07 8.16 -15.33
CA ASP A 56 9.37 9.01 -16.33
C ASP A 56 10.02 10.41 -16.50
N ASP A 57 11.35 10.52 -16.41
CA ASP A 57 12.11 11.76 -16.66
C ASP A 57 13.24 11.52 -17.70
N ASP A 58 12.88 11.43 -18.99
CA ASP A 58 13.78 11.46 -20.18
C ASP A 58 13.35 12.55 -21.19
#